data_AF-A0A5D0WHK2-F1
#
_entry.id   AF-A0A5D0WHK2-F1
#
_cell.length_a   1.000
_cell.length_b   1.000
_cell.length_c   1.000
_cell.angle_alpha   90.00
_cell.angle_beta   90.00
_cell.angle_gamma   90.00
#
_symmetry.space_group_name_H-M   'P 1'
#
loop_
_entity.id
_entity.type
_entity.pdbx_description
1 polymer ?
#
loop_
_entity_poly.entity_id
_entity_poly.type
_entity_poly.pdbx_seq_one_letter_code
_entity_poly.pdbx_strand_id
1 'polypeptide(L)' 'MTFQQMEFFITSVRYGSFTATAKKFFTTQPTVSWQILLLEDELGFELLYRHEKPLA' A
#
# COMPACT_ATOMS: atom_id res chain seq x y z
N MET A 1 -9.74 -8.91 -6.47
CA MET A 1 -9.78 -8.08 -5.26
C MET A 1 -9.74 -9.05 -4.11
N THR A 2 -8.81 -8.87 -3.16
CA THR A 2 -8.64 -9.81 -2.04
C THR A 2 -8.71 -9.08 -0.70
N PHE A 3 -9.10 -9.81 0.34
CA PHE A 3 -9.14 -9.28 1.70
C PHE A 3 -7.75 -8.80 2.17
N GLN A 4 -6.70 -9.54 1.81
CA GLN A 4 -5.32 -9.17 2.16
C GLN A 4 -4.88 -7.83 1.52
N GLN A 5 -5.27 -7.56 0.27
CA GLN A 5 -5.00 -6.26 -0.37
C GLN A 5 -5.69 -5.11 0.36
N MET A 6 -6.93 -5.32 0.83
CA MET A 6 -7.65 -4.34 1.64
C MET A 6 -6.97 -4.10 2.99
N GLU A 7 -6.51 -5.16 3.67
CA GLU A 7 -5.76 -5.04 4.92
C GLU A 7 -4.43 -4.29 4.75
N PHE A 8 -3.72 -4.56 3.65
CA PHE A 8 -2.51 -3.83 3.28
C PHE A 8 -2.79 -2.36 3.02
N PHE A 9 -3.84 -2.03 2.28
CA PHE A 9 -4.25 -0.65 2.03
C PHE A 9 -4.60 0.09 3.33
N ILE A 10 -5.52 -0.45 4.13
CA ILE A 10 -5.97 0.17 5.39
C ILE A 10 -4.78 0.38 6.34
N THR A 11 -3.90 -0.62 6.47
CA THR A 11 -2.73 -0.51 7.33
C THR A 11 -1.72 0.50 6.82
N SER A 12 -1.52 0.57 5.49
CA SER A 12 -0.64 1.55 4.85
C SER A 12 -1.11 2.98 5.08
N VAL A 13 -2.42 3.24 4.99
CA VAL A 13 -3.01 4.53 5.31
C VAL A 13 -2.85 4.87 6.81
N ARG A 14 -3.11 3.91 7.70
CA ARG A 14 -2.97 4.11 9.15
C ARG A 14 -1.54 4.43 9.58
N TYR A 15 -0.55 3.81 8.94
CA TYR A 15 0.86 4.04 9.26
C TYR A 15 1.51 5.15 8.43
N GLY A 16 0.92 5.55 7.31
CA GLY A 16 1.55 6.43 6.33
C GLY A 16 2.85 5.86 5.74
N SER A 17 3.02 4.53 5.76
CA SER A 17 4.27 3.88 5.33
C SER A 17 4.07 2.44 4.88
N PHE A 18 4.47 2.14 3.63
CA PHE A 18 4.54 0.77 3.13
C PHE A 18 5.60 -0.07 3.86
N THR A 19 6.71 0.54 4.29
CA THR A 19 7.75 -0.16 5.06
C THR A 19 7.24 -0.59 6.44
N ALA A 20 6.49 0.28 7.14
CA ALA A 20 5.89 -0.08 8.42
C ALA A 20 4.83 -1.18 8.25
N THR A 21 4.03 -1.10 7.19
CA THR A 21 3.02 -2.11 6.86
C THR A 21 3.66 -3.47 6.56
N ALA A 22 4.72 -3.48 5.75
CA ALA A 22 5.46 -4.70 5.43
C ALA A 22 6.00 -5.40 6.69
N LYS A 23 6.56 -4.62 7.64
CA LYS A 23 7.00 -5.15 8.94
C LYS A 23 5.84 -5.75 9.73
N LYS A 24 4.67 -5.12 9.73
CA LYS A 24 3.47 -5.61 10.46
C LYS A 24 2.96 -6.94 9.91
N PHE A 25 3.02 -7.14 8.60
CA PHE A 25 2.57 -8.36 7.92
C PHE A 25 3.69 -9.36 7.64
N PHE A 26 4.87 -9.17 8.23
CA PHE A 26 6.04 -10.05 8.03
C PHE A 26 6.37 -10.30 6.55
N THR A 27 6.26 -9.24 5.74
CA THR A 27 6.51 -9.29 4.31
C THR A 27 7.47 -8.17 3.90
N THR A 28 7.72 -8.02 2.60
CA THR A 28 8.60 -6.97 2.06
C THR A 28 7.79 -5.75 1.61
N GLN A 29 8.42 -4.58 1.64
CA GLN A 29 7.79 -3.35 1.14
C GLN A 29 7.37 -3.46 -0.35
N PRO A 30 8.18 -4.05 -1.26
CA PRO A 30 7.76 -4.31 -2.63
C PRO A 30 6.49 -5.15 -2.73
N THR A 31 6.33 -6.16 -1.87
CA THR A 31 5.10 -6.99 -1.82
C THR A 31 3.88 -6.14 -1.51
N VAL A 32 3.94 -5.29 -0.47
CA VAL A 32 2.82 -4.41 -0.09
C VAL A 32 2.50 -3.43 -1.22
N SER A 33 3.51 -2.78 -1.79
CA SER A 33 3.33 -1.82 -2.87
C SER A 33 2.71 -2.47 -4.12
N TRP A 34 3.16 -3.68 -4.47
CA TRP A 34 2.64 -4.41 -5.63
C TRP A 34 1.19 -4.86 -5.42
N GLN A 35 0.85 -5.33 -4.23
CA GLN A 35 -0.52 -5.75 -3.90
C GLN A 35 -1.51 -4.59 -3.93
N ILE A 36 -1.09 -3.40 -3.49
CA ILE A 36 -1.90 -2.18 -3.61
C ILE A 36 -2.03 -1.76 -5.09
N LEU A 37 -0.95 -1.82 -5.88
CA LEU A 37 -1.01 -1.53 -7.31
C LEU A 37 -2.00 -2.45 -8.05
N LEU A 38 -2.01 -3.75 -7.75
CA LEU A 38 -3.00 -4.67 -8.31
C LEU A 38 -4.44 -4.34 -7.88
N LEU A 39 -4.62 -3.84 -6.65
CA LEU A 39 -5.94 -3.40 -6.18
C LEU A 39 -6.39 -2.13 -6.93
N GLU A 40 -5.49 -1.17 -7.13
CA GLU A 40 -5.74 0.07 -7.89
C GLU A 40 -6.09 -0.25 -9.35
N ASP A 41 -5.35 -1.16 -10.00
CA ASP A 41 -5.59 -1.61 -11.38
C ASP A 41 -6.99 -2.22 -11.54
N GLU A 42 -7.38 -3.10 -10.61
CA GLU A 42 -8.69 -3.73 -10.64
C GLU A 42 -9.84 -2.75 -10.37
N LEU A 43 -9.63 -1.74 -9.52
CA LEU A 43 -10.61 -0.69 -9.25
C LEU A 43 -10.69 0.33 -10.39
N GLY A 44 -9.65 0.42 -11.23
CA GLY A 44 -9.55 1.38 -12.32
C GLY A 44 -9.23 2.81 -11.85
N PHE A 45 -8.77 3.00 -10.62
CA PHE A 45 -8.35 4.29 -10.09
C PHE A 45 -7.32 4.17 -8.95
N GLU A 46 -6.53 5.22 -8.75
CA GLU A 46 -5.51 5.28 -7.70
C GLU A 46 -6.13 5.48 -6.32
N LEU A 47 -5.70 4.66 -5.36
CA LEU A 47 -6.12 4.74 -3.95
C LEU A 47 -5.17 5.62 -3.14
N LEU A 48 -3.89 5.67 -3.52
CA LEU A 48 -2.85 6.40 -2.81
C LEU A 48 -2.04 7.29 -3.77
N TYR A 49 -1.98 8.59 -3.46
CA TYR A 49 -1.05 9.49 -4.12
C TYR A 49 0.39 9.17 -3.68
N ARG A 50 1.17 8.60 -4.60
CA ARG A 50 2.61 8.35 -4.39
C ARG A 50 3.38 9.64 -4.61
N HIS A 51 3.13 10.65 -3.78
CA HIS A 51 4.01 11.80 -3.76
C HIS A 51 5.27 11.38 -3.02
N GLU A 52 6.39 11.39 -3.73
CA GLU A 52 7.70 11.53 -3.11
C GLU A 52 7.58 12.66 -2.08
N LYS A 53 8.06 12.43 -0.86
CA LYS A 53 8.02 13.42 0.24
C LYS A 53 8.13 14.84 -0.31
N PRO A 54 7.34 15.82 0.16
CA PRO A 54 7.56 17.20 -0.24
C PRO A 54 9.05 17.49 -0.02
N LEU A 55 9.74 17.86 -1.10
CA LEU A 55 11.10 18.39 -1.03
C LEU A 55 11.00 19.58 -0.08
N ALA A 56 11.55 19.40 1.12
CA ALA A 56 11.81 20.48 2.05
C ALA A 56 12.99 21.31 1.54
#